data_AF-A0A6P0CAW6-F1
#
_entry.id   AF-A0A6P0CAW6-F1
#
_cell.length_a   1.000
_cell.length_b   1.000
_cell.length_c   1.000
_cell.angle_alpha   90.00
_cell.angle_beta   90.00
_cell.angle_gamma   90.00
#
_symmetry.space_group_name_H-M   'P 1'
#
loop_
_entity.id
_entity.type
_entity.pdbx_description
1 polymer ?
#
loop_
_entity_poly.entity_id
_entity_poly.type
_entity_poly.pdbx_seq_one_letter_code
_entity_poly.pdbx_strand_id
1 'polypeptide(L)'
;MRYLVALGLIFLCHAGWAQEWEDRQVFNDTGATTSLRIISSTDTDLFAPLIEAFVARHPDVAIEYLVTGTADIDRRFRAAPEAFDIAISSAMDLQLKLTNDGYALALENVSHPAWAEWRQSLFAFTSEPAAIVINRAAFEGLPIPRSRQELIEALRARPDVFRGRVGTYDVRQSGLGYLFATQDARASETFWRLMEVMGGLDVRLYCCSGEMIDDLTEGKIAVAYNVLGSYADARVESQSILEIVLPSDFPTTMMRTAFVSGASGEPEAAERFIQFLIAFQSNRADGTQTLPPLQERDNGADRASIALEPALITFLDTLKRNKFISEWENALIQN
;
A
#
# COMPACT_ATOMS: atom_id res chain seq x y z
N MET A 1 -57.79 42.51 -6.33
CA MET A 1 -57.87 41.77 -5.06
C MET A 1 -57.24 40.40 -5.28
N ARG A 2 -56.15 40.11 -4.56
CA ARG A 2 -55.56 38.78 -4.29
C ARG A 2 -54.81 38.05 -5.41
N TYR A 3 -53.52 38.37 -5.46
CA TYR A 3 -52.40 37.47 -5.74
C TYR A 3 -52.51 36.15 -4.98
N LEU A 4 -52.06 35.04 -5.60
CA LEU A 4 -51.22 34.01 -4.98
C LEU A 4 -50.67 33.09 -6.10
N VAL A 5 -49.44 33.39 -6.48
CA VAL A 5 -48.57 32.53 -7.29
C VAL A 5 -48.04 31.44 -6.37
N ALA A 6 -48.36 30.17 -6.64
CA ALA A 6 -47.76 29.04 -5.95
C ALA A 6 -46.44 28.67 -6.63
N LEU A 7 -45.33 29.07 -6.01
CA LEU A 7 -43.97 28.71 -6.38
C LEU A 7 -43.72 27.25 -5.94
N GLY A 8 -43.53 26.34 -6.90
CA GLY A 8 -43.02 24.98 -6.63
C GLY A 8 -41.50 25.03 -6.47
N LEU A 9 -41.02 24.99 -5.22
CA LEU A 9 -39.60 24.83 -4.89
C LEU A 9 -39.22 23.35 -5.07
N ILE A 10 -38.57 23.05 -6.21
CA ILE A 10 -37.84 21.81 -6.41
C ILE A 10 -36.54 21.93 -5.60
N PHE A 11 -36.50 21.33 -4.41
CA PHE A 11 -35.25 21.08 -3.70
C PHE A 11 -34.55 19.89 -4.37
N LEU A 12 -33.66 20.19 -5.32
CA LEU A 12 -32.62 19.27 -5.77
C LEU A 12 -31.59 19.15 -4.64
N CYS A 13 -31.84 18.26 -3.68
CA CYS A 13 -30.81 17.79 -2.76
C CYS A 13 -29.74 17.07 -3.57
N HIS A 14 -28.67 17.78 -3.91
CA HIS A 14 -27.39 17.15 -4.23
C HIS A 14 -26.89 16.54 -2.92
N ALA A 15 -27.24 15.28 -2.67
CA ALA A 15 -26.47 14.44 -1.77
C ALA A 15 -25.09 14.28 -2.42
N GLY A 16 -24.19 15.23 -2.17
CA GLY A 16 -22.77 15.00 -2.35
C GLY A 16 -22.43 13.81 -1.47
N TRP A 17 -22.06 12.70 -2.07
CA TRP A 17 -21.51 11.57 -1.34
C TRP A 17 -20.24 12.11 -0.71
N ALA A 18 -20.28 12.38 0.60
CA ALA A 18 -19.07 12.68 1.34
C ALA A 18 -18.18 11.45 1.17
N GLN A 19 -17.16 11.60 0.34
CA GLN A 19 -16.26 10.51 0.02
C GLN A 19 -15.44 10.25 1.29
N GLU A 20 -15.70 9.13 1.96
CA GLU A 20 -14.92 8.75 3.15
C GLU A 20 -13.49 8.42 2.68
N TRP A 21 -12.55 9.23 3.17
CA TRP A 21 -11.11 9.09 3.05
C TRP A 21 -10.58 8.58 4.39
N GLU A 22 -9.54 7.75 4.37
CA GLU A 22 -8.85 7.33 5.60
C GLU A 22 -8.13 8.52 6.23
N ASP A 23 -7.53 9.36 5.39
CA ASP A 23 -7.00 10.67 5.78
C ASP A 23 -7.09 11.66 4.61
N ARG A 24 -7.16 12.95 4.93
CA ARG A 24 -7.16 14.05 3.96
C ARG A 24 -6.44 15.26 4.55
N GLN A 25 -5.35 15.65 3.89
CA GLN A 25 -4.58 16.83 4.27
C GLN A 25 -4.30 17.73 3.07
N VAL A 26 -4.26 19.05 3.31
CA VAL A 26 -3.87 20.05 2.31
C VAL A 26 -2.57 20.70 2.76
N PHE A 27 -1.61 20.81 1.83
CA PHE A 27 -0.31 21.43 2.02
C PHE A 27 -0.20 22.66 1.13
N ASN A 28 0.34 23.75 1.68
CA ASN A 28 0.54 25.03 0.98
C ASN A 28 -0.75 25.67 0.41
N ASP A 29 -1.84 25.67 1.20
CA ASP A 29 -3.18 26.17 0.80
C ASP A 29 -3.24 27.69 0.57
N THR A 30 -2.22 28.45 0.97
CA THR A 30 -2.23 29.92 0.88
C THR A 30 -1.30 30.43 -0.20
N GLY A 31 -1.86 31.02 -1.26
CA GLY A 31 -1.10 31.74 -2.28
C GLY A 31 -0.55 30.90 -3.43
N ALA A 32 -0.82 29.59 -3.45
CA ALA A 32 -0.53 28.73 -4.59
C ALA A 32 -1.42 29.08 -5.80
N THR A 33 -0.85 29.01 -7.00
CA THR A 33 -1.56 29.24 -8.26
C THR A 33 -1.97 27.94 -8.95
N THR A 34 -1.34 26.83 -8.58
CA THR A 34 -1.61 25.48 -9.07
C THR A 34 -1.94 24.57 -7.89
N SER A 35 -2.90 23.66 -8.06
CA SER A 35 -3.27 22.68 -7.04
C SER A 35 -3.19 21.28 -7.62
N LEU A 36 -2.45 20.39 -6.97
CA LEU A 36 -2.37 18.98 -7.32
C LEU A 36 -3.22 18.15 -6.36
N ARG A 37 -4.00 17.21 -6.90
CA ARG A 37 -4.76 16.23 -6.12
C ARG A 37 -4.09 14.87 -6.23
N ILE A 38 -3.59 14.37 -5.11
CA ILE A 38 -2.84 13.11 -5.03
C ILE A 38 -3.70 12.09 -4.27
N ILE A 39 -4.07 10.99 -4.94
CA ILE A 39 -4.69 9.84 -4.27
C ILE A 39 -3.60 8.82 -3.90
N SER A 40 -3.55 8.42 -2.63
CA SER A 40 -2.51 7.53 -2.12
C SER A 40 -2.98 6.46 -1.16
N SER A 41 -2.18 5.40 -1.02
CA SER A 41 -2.32 4.35 0.01
C SER A 41 -1.20 4.44 1.06
N THR A 42 -0.52 5.58 1.12
CA THR A 42 0.56 5.82 2.06
C THR A 42 0.03 6.77 3.12
N ASP A 43 0.20 6.39 4.38
CA ASP A 43 -0.24 7.20 5.52
C ASP A 43 0.44 8.56 5.45
N THR A 44 -0.32 9.62 5.72
CA THR A 44 0.16 10.98 5.56
C THR A 44 1.34 11.29 6.45
N ASP A 45 1.40 10.77 7.68
CA ASP A 45 2.56 10.94 8.56
C ASP A 45 3.88 10.42 7.95
N LEU A 46 3.81 9.35 7.16
CA LEU A 46 4.99 8.83 6.46
C LEU A 46 5.33 9.69 5.25
N PHE A 47 4.35 10.19 4.52
CA PHE A 47 4.58 10.87 3.25
C PHE A 47 4.74 12.40 3.37
N ALA A 48 4.29 13.00 4.47
CA ALA A 48 4.30 14.44 4.73
C ALA A 48 5.69 15.08 4.60
N PRO A 49 6.80 14.49 5.11
CA PRO A 49 8.12 15.11 4.97
C PRO A 49 8.53 15.36 3.50
N LEU A 50 8.11 14.46 2.59
CA LEU A 50 8.35 14.61 1.16
C LEU A 50 7.50 15.73 0.58
N ILE A 51 6.20 15.77 0.91
CA ILE A 51 5.28 16.81 0.42
C ILE A 51 5.73 18.19 0.93
N GLU A 52 6.08 18.31 2.20
CA GLU A 52 6.58 19.55 2.82
C GLU A 52 7.86 20.03 2.13
N ALA A 53 8.80 19.13 1.87
CA ALA A 53 10.02 19.46 1.15
C ALA A 53 9.75 19.89 -0.30
N PHE A 54 8.74 19.32 -0.96
CA PHE A 54 8.33 19.70 -2.30
C PHE A 54 7.73 21.11 -2.31
N VAL A 55 6.70 21.38 -1.50
CA VAL A 55 6.02 22.69 -1.51
C VAL A 55 6.93 23.82 -1.01
N ALA A 56 7.92 23.53 -0.17
CA ALA A 56 8.95 24.50 0.22
C ALA A 56 9.83 24.95 -0.96
N ARG A 57 10.04 24.08 -1.97
CA ARG A 57 10.80 24.40 -3.19
C ARG A 57 9.90 24.88 -4.34
N HIS A 58 8.61 24.60 -4.25
CA HIS A 58 7.58 24.95 -5.25
C HIS A 58 6.41 25.67 -4.58
N PRO A 59 6.61 26.90 -4.07
CA PRO A 59 5.59 27.64 -3.31
C PRO A 59 4.37 28.02 -4.16
N ASP A 60 4.47 27.89 -5.50
CA ASP A 60 3.36 28.06 -6.46
C ASP A 60 2.38 26.88 -6.47
N VAL A 61 2.72 25.75 -5.85
CA VAL A 61 1.92 24.51 -5.86
C VAL A 61 1.34 24.18 -4.49
N ALA A 62 0.02 24.01 -4.42
CA ALA A 62 -0.67 23.38 -3.30
C ALA A 62 -0.86 21.88 -3.59
N ILE A 63 -0.88 21.05 -2.54
CA ILE A 63 -1.14 19.62 -2.65
C ILE A 63 -2.31 19.25 -1.75
N GLU A 64 -3.39 18.73 -2.34
CA GLU A 64 -4.41 17.96 -1.63
C GLU A 64 -4.02 16.48 -1.66
N TYR A 65 -3.74 15.92 -0.50
CA TYR A 65 -3.34 14.53 -0.33
C TYR A 65 -4.49 13.71 0.29
N LEU A 66 -4.91 12.66 -0.42
CA LEU A 66 -6.10 11.87 -0.12
C LEU A 66 -5.72 10.41 0.08
N VAL A 67 -5.88 9.90 1.30
CA VAL A 67 -5.47 8.53 1.66
C VAL A 67 -6.66 7.58 1.61
N THR A 68 -6.47 6.42 0.99
CA THR A 68 -7.42 5.31 0.97
C THR A 68 -6.72 3.99 0.61
N GLY A 69 -7.33 2.86 0.99
CA GLY A 69 -6.84 1.53 0.65
C GLY A 69 -6.56 1.31 -0.84
N THR A 70 -5.59 0.45 -1.14
CA THR A 70 -5.08 0.29 -2.51
C THR A 70 -6.10 -0.18 -3.55
N ALA A 71 -7.09 -1.01 -3.15
CA ALA A 71 -8.17 -1.44 -4.05
C ALA A 71 -9.17 -0.30 -4.32
N ASP A 72 -9.35 0.58 -3.34
CA ASP A 72 -10.17 1.78 -3.44
C ASP A 72 -9.54 2.79 -4.40
N ILE A 73 -8.21 2.92 -4.43
CA ILE A 73 -7.50 3.75 -5.40
C ILE A 73 -7.86 3.35 -6.83
N ASP A 74 -7.72 2.06 -7.19
CA ASP A 74 -8.06 1.59 -8.55
C ASP A 74 -9.53 1.87 -8.89
N ARG A 75 -10.46 1.55 -7.97
CA ARG A 75 -11.89 1.77 -8.18
C ARG A 75 -12.23 3.25 -8.36
N ARG A 76 -11.75 4.12 -7.46
CA ARG A 76 -12.05 5.56 -7.45
C ARG A 76 -11.39 6.26 -8.62
N PHE A 77 -10.15 5.92 -8.93
CA PHE A 77 -9.42 6.50 -10.05
C PHE A 77 -10.09 6.16 -11.39
N ARG A 78 -10.49 4.91 -11.62
CA ARG A 78 -11.22 4.52 -12.85
C ARG A 78 -12.57 5.22 -12.99
N ALA A 79 -13.24 5.49 -11.88
CA ALA A 79 -14.55 6.12 -11.88
C ALA A 79 -14.48 7.63 -12.22
N ALA A 80 -13.39 8.31 -11.85
CA ALA A 80 -13.19 9.74 -12.07
C ALA A 80 -11.70 10.09 -12.24
N PRO A 81 -11.06 9.72 -13.37
CA PRO A 81 -9.63 9.94 -13.60
C PRO A 81 -9.24 11.43 -13.64
N GLU A 82 -10.17 12.32 -13.99
CA GLU A 82 -10.01 13.77 -13.96
C GLU A 82 -10.04 14.38 -12.55
N ALA A 83 -10.44 13.59 -11.54
CA ALA A 83 -10.48 14.06 -10.17
C ALA A 83 -9.10 14.03 -9.49
N PHE A 84 -8.09 13.40 -10.10
CA PHE A 84 -6.77 13.19 -9.52
C PHE A 84 -5.67 13.48 -10.54
N ASP A 85 -4.61 14.14 -10.11
CA ASP A 85 -3.44 14.41 -10.93
C ASP A 85 -2.40 13.29 -10.80
N ILE A 86 -2.29 12.69 -9.61
CA ILE A 86 -1.28 11.67 -9.31
C ILE A 86 -1.90 10.54 -8.50
N ALA A 87 -1.58 9.30 -8.84
CA ALA A 87 -1.93 8.13 -8.06
C ALA A 87 -0.68 7.42 -7.54
N ILE A 88 -0.61 7.22 -6.22
CA ILE A 88 0.52 6.62 -5.52
C ILE A 88 0.05 5.37 -4.76
N SER A 89 0.49 4.19 -5.15
CA SER A 89 0.00 2.96 -4.54
C SER A 89 1.03 1.86 -4.35
N SER A 90 0.82 1.08 -3.30
CA SER A 90 1.58 -0.13 -2.98
C SER A 90 1.07 -1.38 -3.71
N ALA A 91 -0.15 -1.36 -4.26
CA ALA A 91 -0.65 -2.43 -5.13
C ALA A 91 -0.09 -2.26 -6.55
N MET A 92 1.13 -2.77 -6.76
CA MET A 92 1.88 -2.68 -8.02
C MET A 92 1.11 -3.23 -9.22
N ASP A 93 0.39 -4.32 -9.02
CA ASP A 93 -0.43 -4.98 -10.03
C ASP A 93 -1.59 -4.07 -10.50
N LEU A 94 -2.30 -3.44 -9.58
CA LEU A 94 -3.38 -2.50 -9.89
C LEU A 94 -2.85 -1.25 -10.60
N GLN A 95 -1.73 -0.68 -10.13
CA GLN A 95 -1.11 0.48 -10.76
C GLN A 95 -0.60 0.18 -12.18
N LEU A 96 0.03 -0.98 -12.36
CA LEU A 96 0.45 -1.46 -13.67
C LEU A 96 -0.76 -1.67 -14.58
N LYS A 97 -1.86 -2.21 -14.05
CA LYS A 97 -3.10 -2.38 -14.80
C LYS A 97 -3.71 -1.05 -15.23
N LEU A 98 -3.80 -0.05 -14.33
CA LEU A 98 -4.27 1.30 -14.68
C LEU A 98 -3.43 1.89 -15.81
N THR A 99 -2.10 1.81 -15.68
CA THR A 99 -1.16 2.31 -16.68
C THR A 99 -1.32 1.58 -18.02
N ASN A 100 -1.42 0.25 -18.00
CA ASN A 100 -1.63 -0.58 -19.20
C ASN A 100 -2.98 -0.31 -19.88
N ASP A 101 -4.01 0.02 -19.10
CA ASP A 101 -5.34 0.36 -19.60
C ASP A 101 -5.42 1.81 -20.15
N GLY A 102 -4.31 2.57 -20.12
CA GLY A 102 -4.19 3.90 -20.74
C GLY A 102 -4.52 5.08 -19.85
N TYR A 103 -4.57 4.88 -18.53
CA TYR A 103 -4.90 5.94 -17.57
C TYR A 103 -3.73 6.87 -17.20
N ALA A 104 -2.50 6.49 -17.53
CA ALA A 104 -1.31 7.24 -17.14
C ALA A 104 -0.76 8.07 -18.31
N LEU A 105 -0.24 9.24 -18.00
CA LEU A 105 0.55 10.08 -18.90
C LEU A 105 2.00 9.56 -18.98
N ALA A 106 2.54 9.46 -20.18
CA ALA A 106 3.96 9.19 -20.38
C ALA A 106 4.80 10.45 -20.13
N LEU A 107 5.81 10.34 -19.29
CA LEU A 107 6.71 11.42 -18.87
C LEU A 107 8.11 11.19 -19.45
N GLU A 108 8.37 11.75 -20.64
CA GLU A 108 9.62 11.50 -21.37
C GLU A 108 10.87 12.08 -20.68
N ASN A 109 10.71 13.11 -19.83
CA ASN A 109 11.83 13.78 -19.16
C ASN A 109 12.14 13.21 -17.77
N VAL A 110 11.48 12.12 -17.35
CA VAL A 110 11.78 11.45 -16.08
C VAL A 110 12.81 10.35 -16.32
N SER A 111 14.02 10.52 -15.79
CA SER A 111 15.05 9.50 -15.84
C SER A 111 14.90 8.53 -14.66
N HIS A 112 14.77 7.24 -14.96
CA HIS A 112 14.61 6.21 -13.94
C HIS A 112 15.20 4.87 -14.40
N PRO A 113 15.64 3.97 -13.48
CA PRO A 113 16.12 2.66 -13.89
C PRO A 113 15.04 1.84 -14.60
N ALA A 114 15.38 1.22 -15.72
CA ALA A 114 14.44 0.48 -16.58
C ALA A 114 13.64 -0.63 -15.86
N TRP A 115 14.17 -1.19 -14.77
CA TRP A 115 13.51 -2.22 -13.97
C TRP A 115 12.49 -1.67 -12.96
N ALA A 116 12.58 -0.38 -12.67
CA ALA A 116 11.77 0.35 -11.72
C ALA A 116 10.78 1.31 -12.42
N GLU A 117 10.69 1.26 -13.75
CA GLU A 117 9.67 1.97 -14.52
C GLU A 117 8.90 1.05 -15.45
N TRP A 118 7.71 1.49 -15.84
CA TRP A 118 6.94 0.88 -16.91
C TRP A 118 6.53 1.94 -17.92
N ARG A 119 7.09 1.84 -19.13
CA ARG A 119 6.76 2.67 -20.31
C ARG A 119 6.78 4.18 -20.02
N GLN A 120 7.75 4.64 -19.23
CA GLN A 120 7.89 6.06 -18.85
C GLN A 120 6.60 6.64 -18.22
N SER A 121 5.70 5.81 -17.70
CA SER A 121 4.37 6.24 -17.24
C SER A 121 4.13 5.86 -15.78
N LEU A 122 4.74 4.78 -15.31
CA LEU A 122 4.66 4.31 -13.93
C LEU A 122 6.06 4.16 -13.37
N PHE A 123 6.31 4.73 -12.19
CA PHE A 123 7.63 4.80 -11.57
C PHE A 123 7.59 4.23 -10.16
N ALA A 124 8.42 3.23 -9.89
CA ALA A 124 8.69 2.74 -8.55
C ALA A 124 9.63 3.71 -7.83
N PHE A 125 9.47 3.85 -6.51
CA PHE A 125 10.36 4.73 -5.74
C PHE A 125 10.80 4.15 -4.40
N THR A 126 10.20 3.06 -3.92
CA THR A 126 10.60 2.37 -2.69
C THR A 126 10.99 0.92 -2.94
N SER A 127 11.67 0.30 -1.97
CA SER A 127 11.83 -1.14 -1.87
C SER A 127 11.42 -1.59 -0.47
N GLU A 128 10.25 -2.19 -0.35
CA GLU A 128 9.63 -2.52 0.94
C GLU A 128 9.39 -4.03 1.04
N PRO A 129 10.08 -4.74 1.95
CA PRO A 129 9.88 -6.16 2.13
C PRO A 129 8.58 -6.47 2.89
N ALA A 130 7.92 -7.56 2.49
CA ALA A 130 6.89 -8.22 3.28
C ALA A 130 7.55 -8.91 4.47
N ALA A 131 7.14 -8.53 5.68
CA ALA A 131 7.71 -9.03 6.92
C ALA A 131 6.71 -9.83 7.74
N ILE A 132 7.24 -10.68 8.60
CA ILE A 132 6.53 -11.19 9.78
C ILE A 132 6.90 -10.25 10.93
N VAL A 133 5.92 -9.65 11.59
CA VAL A 133 6.15 -8.77 12.74
C VAL A 133 5.59 -9.44 13.99
N ILE A 134 6.41 -9.50 15.04
CA ILE A 134 6.11 -10.26 16.24
C ILE A 134 6.17 -9.34 17.45
N ASN A 135 5.18 -9.43 18.33
CA ASN A 135 5.29 -8.87 19.67
C ASN A 135 6.25 -9.74 20.49
N ARG A 136 7.39 -9.16 20.92
CA ARG A 136 8.48 -9.87 21.62
C ARG A 136 8.00 -10.63 22.85
N ALA A 137 7.03 -10.08 23.60
CA ALA A 137 6.51 -10.70 24.81
C ALA A 137 5.87 -12.07 24.54
N ALA A 138 5.28 -12.29 23.36
CA ALA A 138 4.69 -13.58 22.99
C ALA A 138 5.72 -14.70 22.76
N PHE A 139 7.00 -14.34 22.63
CA PHE A 139 8.12 -15.26 22.39
C PHE A 139 9.23 -15.12 23.44
N GLU A 140 8.95 -14.54 24.61
CA GLU A 140 9.93 -14.43 25.69
C GLU A 140 10.48 -15.81 26.08
N GLY A 141 11.81 -15.92 26.10
CA GLY A 141 12.51 -17.18 26.40
C GLY A 141 12.43 -18.25 25.31
N LEU A 142 11.92 -17.92 24.12
CA LEU A 142 11.73 -18.85 23.01
C LEU A 142 12.41 -18.33 21.73
N PRO A 143 12.78 -19.23 20.80
CA PRO A 143 13.32 -18.81 19.51
C PRO A 143 12.25 -18.07 18.70
N ILE A 144 12.66 -16.94 18.11
CA ILE A 144 11.85 -16.21 17.14
C ILE A 144 11.89 -16.95 15.80
N PRO A 145 10.73 -17.27 15.18
CA PRO A 145 10.70 -17.92 13.89
C PRO A 145 11.33 -17.02 12.82
N ARG A 146 12.19 -17.58 11.97
CA ARG A 146 12.88 -16.88 10.88
C ARG A 146 12.36 -17.22 9.49
N SER A 147 11.45 -18.19 9.39
CA SER A 147 10.80 -18.63 8.15
C SER A 147 9.31 -18.87 8.37
N ARG A 148 8.53 -19.00 7.29
CA ARG A 148 7.09 -19.33 7.39
C ARG A 148 6.87 -20.73 7.95
N GLN A 149 7.78 -21.67 7.66
CA GLN A 149 7.75 -23.02 8.22
C GLN A 149 7.97 -23.00 9.75
N GLU A 150 8.96 -22.24 10.23
CA GLU A 150 9.17 -22.06 11.68
C GLU A 150 8.00 -21.34 12.34
N LEU A 151 7.38 -20.38 11.64
CA LEU A 151 6.18 -19.71 12.14
C LEU A 151 5.02 -20.72 12.27
N ILE A 152 4.77 -21.56 11.27
CA ILE A 152 3.77 -22.64 11.34
C ILE A 152 4.00 -23.53 12.56
N GLU A 153 5.25 -23.92 12.81
CA GLU A 153 5.61 -24.76 13.96
C GLU A 153 5.36 -24.05 15.29
N ALA A 154 5.75 -22.79 15.41
CA ALA A 154 5.52 -21.98 16.60
C ALA A 154 4.03 -21.80 16.90
N LEU A 155 3.23 -21.52 15.86
CA LEU A 155 1.78 -21.34 15.97
C LEU A 155 1.08 -22.64 16.41
N ARG A 156 1.44 -23.77 15.82
CA ARG A 156 0.87 -25.09 16.17
C ARG A 156 1.27 -25.56 17.56
N ALA A 157 2.48 -25.24 18.03
CA ALA A 157 2.97 -25.67 19.32
C ALA A 157 2.26 -24.99 20.50
N ARG A 158 1.71 -23.78 20.29
CA ARG A 158 1.12 -22.95 21.36
C ARG A 158 -0.21 -22.31 20.93
N PRO A 159 -1.24 -23.12 20.57
CA PRO A 159 -2.49 -22.57 20.06
C PRO A 159 -3.20 -21.66 21.07
N ASP A 160 -3.09 -21.93 22.37
CA ASP A 160 -3.72 -21.11 23.42
C ASP A 160 -3.09 -19.71 23.57
N VAL A 161 -1.85 -19.53 23.10
CA VAL A 161 -1.18 -18.22 23.07
C VAL A 161 -1.61 -17.40 21.86
N PHE A 162 -1.86 -18.07 20.73
CA PHE A 162 -2.01 -17.43 19.41
C PHE A 162 -3.44 -17.36 18.89
N ARG A 163 -4.38 -18.14 19.46
CA ARG A 163 -5.80 -18.11 19.05
C ARG A 163 -6.38 -16.70 19.21
N GLY A 164 -6.95 -16.16 18.14
CA GLY A 164 -7.48 -14.81 18.08
C GLY A 164 -6.42 -13.71 18.12
N ARG A 165 -5.13 -14.06 18.04
CA ARG A 165 -3.97 -13.17 18.25
C ARG A 165 -2.97 -13.25 17.09
N VAL A 166 -3.39 -13.69 15.92
CA VAL A 166 -2.62 -13.59 14.68
C VAL A 166 -3.36 -12.67 13.71
N GLY A 167 -2.64 -11.77 13.04
CA GLY A 167 -3.17 -10.85 12.05
C GLY A 167 -2.60 -11.07 10.64
N THR A 168 -3.41 -10.82 9.62
CA THR A 168 -2.97 -10.67 8.22
C THR A 168 -3.96 -9.79 7.46
N TYR A 169 -3.67 -9.44 6.21
CA TYR A 169 -4.61 -8.70 5.37
C TYR A 169 -5.86 -9.49 5.01
N ASP A 170 -7.00 -8.81 4.95
CA ASP A 170 -8.14 -9.24 4.14
C ASP A 170 -7.82 -9.01 2.65
N VAL A 171 -7.49 -10.07 1.92
CA VAL A 171 -7.14 -9.98 0.49
C VAL A 171 -8.32 -9.57 -0.41
N ARG A 172 -9.54 -9.56 0.12
CA ARG A 172 -10.74 -9.12 -0.61
C ARG A 172 -10.81 -7.60 -0.67
N GLN A 173 -10.30 -6.94 0.37
CA GLN A 173 -10.34 -5.49 0.57
C GLN A 173 -8.99 -4.83 0.27
N SER A 174 -7.88 -5.49 0.64
CA SER A 174 -6.52 -4.98 0.45
C SER A 174 -5.91 -5.46 -0.87
N GLY A 175 -5.70 -4.54 -1.80
CA GLY A 175 -4.96 -4.83 -3.05
C GLY A 175 -3.50 -5.18 -2.79
N LEU A 176 -2.84 -4.54 -1.81
CA LEU A 176 -1.50 -4.93 -1.37
C LEU A 176 -1.49 -6.33 -0.74
N GLY A 177 -2.46 -6.63 0.13
CA GLY A 177 -2.61 -7.95 0.71
C GLY A 177 -2.81 -9.03 -0.35
N TYR A 178 -3.64 -8.75 -1.36
CA TYR A 178 -3.85 -9.62 -2.51
C TYR A 178 -2.56 -9.82 -3.34
N LEU A 179 -1.82 -8.74 -3.59
CA LEU A 179 -0.52 -8.79 -4.27
C LEU A 179 0.43 -9.74 -3.52
N PHE A 180 0.66 -9.53 -2.22
CA PHE A 180 1.54 -10.41 -1.45
C PHE A 180 1.06 -11.85 -1.40
N ALA A 181 -0.23 -12.09 -1.17
CA ALA A 181 -0.79 -13.43 -1.12
C ALA A 181 -0.56 -14.20 -2.44
N THR A 182 -0.75 -13.54 -3.59
CA THR A 182 -0.54 -14.18 -4.89
C THR A 182 0.94 -14.40 -5.20
N GLN A 183 1.85 -13.53 -4.76
CA GLN A 183 3.29 -13.79 -4.89
C GLN A 183 3.73 -14.97 -4.02
N ASP A 184 3.28 -15.02 -2.77
CA ASP A 184 3.63 -16.09 -1.84
C ASP A 184 3.10 -17.45 -2.29
N ALA A 185 1.85 -17.52 -2.74
CA ALA A 185 1.24 -18.75 -3.25
C ALA A 185 1.95 -19.28 -4.51
N ARG A 186 2.56 -18.40 -5.31
CA ARG A 186 3.40 -18.81 -6.46
C ARG A 186 4.77 -19.29 -6.03
N ALA A 187 5.31 -18.73 -4.95
CA ALA A 187 6.65 -19.04 -4.47
C ALA A 187 6.70 -20.37 -3.72
N SER A 188 5.68 -20.70 -2.92
CA SER A 188 5.68 -21.91 -2.10
C SER A 188 4.29 -22.37 -1.66
N GLU A 189 4.06 -23.68 -1.66
CA GLU A 189 2.90 -24.33 -1.01
C GLU A 189 2.84 -24.10 0.50
N THR A 190 3.96 -23.68 1.12
CA THR A 190 4.01 -23.29 2.54
C THR A 190 3.03 -22.16 2.85
N PHE A 191 2.73 -21.30 1.87
CA PHE A 191 1.72 -20.26 2.00
C PHE A 191 0.35 -20.83 2.38
N TRP A 192 -0.17 -21.80 1.62
CA TRP A 192 -1.49 -22.39 1.88
C TRP A 192 -1.55 -23.08 3.24
N ARG A 193 -0.49 -23.80 3.60
CA ARG A 193 -0.39 -24.42 4.93
C ARG A 193 -0.37 -23.39 6.06
N LEU A 194 0.29 -22.25 5.87
CA LEU A 194 0.27 -21.16 6.84
C LEU A 194 -1.14 -20.57 6.96
N MET A 195 -1.84 -20.38 5.83
CA MET A 195 -3.22 -19.90 5.83
C MET A 195 -4.16 -20.84 6.61
N GLU A 196 -4.08 -22.16 6.38
CA GLU A 196 -4.87 -23.14 7.15
C GLU A 196 -4.60 -23.09 8.66
N VAL A 197 -3.33 -22.92 9.04
CA VAL A 197 -2.93 -22.86 10.46
C VAL A 197 -3.40 -21.56 11.11
N MET A 198 -3.30 -20.44 10.40
CA MET A 198 -3.83 -19.16 10.85
C MET A 198 -5.36 -19.21 10.97
N GLY A 199 -6.04 -19.85 10.02
CA GLY A 199 -7.49 -20.04 10.05
C GLY A 199 -7.96 -20.84 11.26
N GLY A 200 -7.28 -21.95 11.57
CA GLY A 200 -7.56 -22.74 12.78
C GLY A 200 -7.20 -22.03 14.11
N LEU A 201 -6.63 -20.83 14.04
CA LEU A 201 -6.32 -19.97 15.18
C LEU A 201 -7.16 -18.70 15.21
N ASP A 202 -8.29 -18.65 14.50
CA ASP A 202 -9.19 -17.49 14.46
C ASP A 202 -8.44 -16.20 14.07
N VAL A 203 -7.76 -16.25 12.92
CA VAL A 203 -6.99 -15.10 12.42
C VAL A 203 -7.85 -13.82 12.37
N ARG A 204 -7.24 -12.69 12.70
CA ARG A 204 -7.83 -11.37 12.48
C ARG A 204 -7.42 -10.83 11.12
N LEU A 205 -8.40 -10.32 10.37
CA LEU A 205 -8.20 -9.77 9.05
C LEU A 205 -8.25 -8.23 9.10
N TYR A 206 -7.29 -7.59 8.44
CA TYR A 206 -7.13 -6.12 8.46
C TYR A 206 -7.14 -5.55 7.05
N CYS A 207 -7.52 -4.28 6.90
CA CYS A 207 -7.35 -3.57 5.64
C CYS A 207 -5.88 -3.20 5.39
N CYS A 208 -5.17 -2.86 6.47
CA CYS A 208 -4.06 -1.93 6.42
C CYS A 208 -2.92 -2.33 7.38
N SER A 209 -1.68 -1.98 7.03
CA SER A 209 -0.50 -2.24 7.87
C SER A 209 -0.59 -1.53 9.23
N GLY A 210 -1.03 -0.26 9.22
CA GLY A 210 -1.09 0.58 10.41
C GLY A 210 -1.85 -0.09 11.55
N GLU A 211 -3.09 -0.53 11.27
CA GLU A 211 -3.94 -1.21 12.25
C GLU A 211 -3.30 -2.50 12.80
N MET A 212 -2.61 -3.28 11.96
CA MET A 212 -1.90 -4.48 12.41
C MET A 212 -0.74 -4.13 13.35
N ILE A 213 0.01 -3.05 13.06
CA ILE A 213 1.10 -2.59 13.92
C ILE A 213 0.57 -2.00 15.23
N ASP A 214 -0.57 -1.31 15.21
CA ASP A 214 -1.24 -0.81 16.43
C ASP A 214 -1.64 -1.98 17.34
N ASP A 215 -2.39 -2.95 16.82
CA ASP A 215 -2.84 -4.11 17.59
C ASP A 215 -1.67 -5.01 18.06
N LEU A 216 -0.56 -5.05 17.31
CA LEU A 216 0.69 -5.70 17.74
C LEU A 216 1.33 -4.98 18.92
N THR A 217 1.43 -3.65 18.84
CA THR A 217 2.07 -2.80 19.86
C THR A 217 1.27 -2.84 21.17
N GLU A 218 -0.07 -2.84 21.07
CA GLU A 218 -0.98 -3.00 22.20
C GLU A 218 -1.05 -4.44 22.76
N GLY A 219 -0.43 -5.40 22.07
CA GLY A 219 -0.42 -6.82 22.47
C GLY A 219 -1.74 -7.57 22.25
N LYS A 220 -2.72 -6.95 21.58
CA LYS A 220 -3.98 -7.58 21.15
C LYS A 220 -3.71 -8.74 20.21
N ILE A 221 -2.81 -8.56 19.25
CA ILE A 221 -2.23 -9.66 18.47
C ILE A 221 -0.75 -9.84 18.83
N ALA A 222 -0.26 -11.06 18.63
CA ALA A 222 1.11 -11.47 18.91
C ALA A 222 1.97 -11.58 17.65
N VAL A 223 1.34 -11.81 16.50
CA VAL A 223 1.98 -11.99 15.20
C VAL A 223 1.15 -11.28 14.14
N ALA A 224 1.81 -10.54 13.25
CA ALA A 224 1.22 -10.09 12.00
C ALA A 224 2.05 -10.62 10.82
N TYR A 225 1.38 -11.16 9.82
CA TYR A 225 1.98 -11.77 8.63
C TYR A 225 1.82 -10.87 7.40
N ASN A 226 2.86 -10.82 6.56
CA ASN A 226 2.92 -10.02 5.33
C ASN A 226 2.72 -8.51 5.52
N VAL A 227 3.16 -7.96 6.66
CA VAL A 227 3.08 -6.51 6.91
C VAL A 227 4.25 -5.79 6.24
N LEU A 228 4.05 -4.55 5.81
CA LEU A 228 5.15 -3.69 5.37
C LEU A 228 6.08 -3.37 6.56
N GLY A 229 7.32 -3.87 6.52
CA GLY A 229 8.30 -3.60 7.57
C GLY A 229 8.58 -2.11 7.79
N SER A 230 8.46 -1.30 6.74
CA SER A 230 8.61 0.16 6.78
C SER A 230 7.70 0.84 7.81
N TYR A 231 6.48 0.33 8.03
CA TYR A 231 5.54 0.87 9.00
C TYR A 231 5.92 0.48 10.44
N ALA A 232 6.49 -0.71 10.63
CA ALA A 232 6.98 -1.16 11.92
C ALA A 232 8.27 -0.44 12.31
N ASP A 233 9.16 -0.16 11.35
CA ASP A 233 10.43 0.54 11.57
C ASP A 233 10.25 2.04 11.85
N ALA A 234 9.27 2.68 11.20
CA ALA A 234 9.02 4.12 11.31
C ALA A 234 8.55 4.57 12.71
N ARG A 235 8.07 3.65 13.55
CA ARG A 235 7.56 3.96 14.89
C ARG A 235 8.64 3.68 15.93
N VAL A 236 9.12 4.70 16.64
CA VAL A 236 10.17 4.50 17.66
C VAL A 236 9.69 3.63 18.81
N GLU A 237 8.43 3.79 19.22
CA GLU A 237 7.83 3.05 20.33
C GLU A 237 7.74 1.53 20.05
N SER A 238 7.56 1.13 18.79
CA SER A 238 7.49 -0.28 18.40
C SER A 238 8.85 -0.98 18.43
N GLN A 239 9.98 -0.27 18.32
CA GLN A 239 11.30 -0.90 18.18
C GLN A 239 11.71 -1.76 19.41
N SER A 240 11.22 -1.40 20.60
CA SER A 240 11.48 -2.16 21.83
C SER A 240 10.47 -3.29 22.08
N ILE A 241 9.30 -3.23 21.46
CA ILE A 241 8.16 -4.12 21.69
C ILE A 241 8.07 -5.19 20.59
N LEU A 242 8.43 -4.83 19.36
CA LEU A 242 8.29 -5.64 18.17
C LEU A 242 9.64 -6.18 17.68
N GLU A 243 9.58 -7.33 17.03
CA GLU A 243 10.67 -7.91 16.24
C GLU A 243 10.17 -8.06 14.81
N ILE A 244 10.89 -7.44 13.88
CA ILE A 244 10.64 -7.56 12.43
C ILE A 244 11.49 -8.70 11.90
N VAL A 245 10.83 -9.66 11.27
CA VAL A 245 11.47 -10.83 10.68
C VAL A 245 11.24 -10.78 9.18
N LEU A 246 12.34 -10.68 8.43
CA LEU A 246 12.34 -10.93 7.00
C LEU A 246 12.45 -12.45 6.78
N PRO A 247 11.43 -13.11 6.20
CA PRO A 247 11.44 -14.56 6.04
C PRO A 247 12.63 -15.04 5.20
N SER A 248 13.38 -16.02 5.71
CA SER A 248 14.58 -16.55 5.06
C SER A 248 14.31 -17.54 3.92
N ASP A 249 13.08 -18.05 3.81
CA ASP A 249 12.66 -19.03 2.82
C ASP A 249 12.50 -18.43 1.43
N PHE A 250 11.68 -17.39 1.32
CA PHE A 250 11.61 -16.54 0.14
C PHE A 250 11.26 -15.10 0.55
N PRO A 251 12.17 -14.15 0.32
CA PRO A 251 11.88 -12.74 0.55
C PRO A 251 11.02 -12.20 -0.59
N THR A 252 9.95 -11.49 -0.24
CA THR A 252 9.08 -10.79 -1.19
C THR A 252 9.20 -9.30 -0.93
N THR A 253 9.71 -8.56 -1.90
CA THR A 253 9.87 -7.11 -1.82
C THR A 253 8.99 -6.45 -2.86
N MET A 254 8.05 -5.63 -2.42
CA MET A 254 7.26 -4.80 -3.31
C MET A 254 7.94 -3.44 -3.50
N MET A 255 7.49 -2.72 -4.51
CA MET A 255 7.87 -1.34 -4.75
C MET A 255 6.62 -0.49 -4.78
N ARG A 256 6.60 0.59 -4.00
CA ARG A 256 5.55 1.60 -4.14
C ARG A 256 5.74 2.32 -5.46
N THR A 257 4.64 2.57 -6.15
CA THR A 257 4.65 3.16 -7.49
C THR A 257 3.80 4.42 -7.56
N ALA A 258 4.17 5.32 -8.47
CA ALA A 258 3.45 6.55 -8.75
C ALA A 258 3.30 6.75 -10.27
N PHE A 259 2.16 7.30 -10.69
CA PHE A 259 1.95 7.77 -12.06
C PHE A 259 1.15 9.08 -12.09
N VAL A 260 1.32 9.85 -13.17
CA VAL A 260 0.53 11.05 -13.46
C VAL A 260 -0.69 10.65 -14.29
N SER A 261 -1.88 11.13 -13.91
CA SER A 261 -3.12 10.89 -14.66
C SER A 261 -3.01 11.45 -16.09
N GLY A 262 -3.39 10.65 -17.08
CA GLY A 262 -3.56 11.13 -18.46
C GLY A 262 -4.68 12.18 -18.60
N ALA A 263 -5.52 12.34 -17.58
CA ALA A 263 -6.58 13.34 -17.50
C ALA A 263 -6.24 14.50 -16.55
N SER A 264 -5.00 14.59 -16.05
CA SER A 264 -4.57 15.69 -15.16
C SER A 264 -4.75 17.06 -15.84
N GLY A 265 -5.30 18.01 -15.10
CA GLY A 265 -5.39 19.41 -15.52
C GLY A 265 -4.07 20.17 -15.37
N GLU A 266 -3.13 19.61 -14.59
CA GLU A 266 -1.88 20.23 -14.19
C GLU A 266 -0.66 19.32 -14.49
N PRO A 267 -0.51 18.80 -15.72
CA PRO A 267 0.46 17.74 -16.03
C PRO A 267 1.92 18.16 -15.79
N GLU A 268 2.26 19.43 -16.05
CA GLU A 268 3.62 19.94 -15.81
C GLU A 268 3.98 19.98 -14.32
N ALA A 269 3.03 20.37 -13.46
CA ALA A 269 3.24 20.37 -12.01
C ALA A 269 3.29 18.94 -11.46
N ALA A 270 2.46 18.05 -12.00
CA ALA A 270 2.46 16.64 -11.64
C ALA A 270 3.76 15.92 -12.05
N GLU A 271 4.31 16.22 -13.23
CA GLU A 271 5.62 15.71 -13.67
C GLU A 271 6.75 16.21 -12.74
N ARG A 272 6.76 17.50 -12.38
CA ARG A 272 7.72 18.05 -11.41
C ARG A 272 7.64 17.32 -10.07
N PHE A 273 6.43 16.98 -9.62
CA PHE A 273 6.25 16.20 -8.39
C PHE A 273 6.86 14.80 -8.51
N ILE A 274 6.65 14.08 -9.62
CA ILE A 274 7.25 12.75 -9.83
C ILE A 274 8.79 12.83 -9.87
N GLN A 275 9.35 13.82 -10.57
CA GLN A 275 10.80 14.04 -10.60
C GLN A 275 11.35 14.29 -9.19
N PHE A 276 10.67 15.14 -8.42
CA PHE A 276 11.05 15.42 -7.04
C PHE A 276 10.94 14.18 -6.15
N LEU A 277 9.85 13.42 -6.25
CA LEU A 277 9.62 12.17 -5.51
C LEU A 277 10.78 11.19 -5.71
N ILE A 278 11.15 10.93 -6.97
CA ILE A 278 12.26 10.04 -7.31
C ILE A 278 13.58 10.56 -6.73
N ALA A 279 13.86 11.85 -6.89
CA ALA A 279 15.10 12.46 -6.40
C ALA A 279 15.19 12.45 -4.87
N PHE A 280 14.11 12.81 -4.18
CA PHE A 280 14.01 12.82 -2.73
C PHE A 280 14.24 11.42 -2.17
N GLN A 281 13.59 10.42 -2.75
CA GLN A 281 13.70 9.04 -2.28
C GLN A 281 15.04 8.38 -2.61
N SER A 282 15.75 8.86 -3.64
CA SER A 282 17.09 8.38 -3.98
C SER A 282 18.20 8.98 -3.10
N ASN A 283 17.96 10.13 -2.46
CA ASN A 283 18.99 10.86 -1.72
C ASN A 283 19.18 10.36 -0.27
N ARG A 284 19.88 9.23 -0.10
CA ARG A 284 20.12 8.58 1.21
C ARG A 284 20.87 9.43 2.24
N ALA A 285 21.47 10.56 1.84
CA ALA A 285 22.35 11.36 2.69
C ALA A 285 21.60 12.28 3.67
N ASP A 286 20.33 12.58 3.40
CA ASP A 286 19.57 13.59 4.16
C ASP A 286 18.93 13.00 5.45
N GLY A 287 18.71 11.68 5.50
CA GLY A 287 18.12 11.00 6.65
C GLY A 287 16.68 11.42 6.98
N THR A 288 16.07 12.25 6.12
CA THR A 288 14.70 12.75 6.24
C THR A 288 13.66 11.79 5.67
N GLN A 289 14.10 10.73 4.97
CA GLN A 289 13.20 9.73 4.40
C GLN A 289 12.68 8.79 5.49
N THR A 290 11.36 8.69 5.57
CA THR A 290 10.61 7.75 6.41
C THR A 290 10.41 6.39 5.72
N LEU A 291 10.30 6.39 4.39
CA LEU A 291 10.16 5.18 3.58
C LEU A 291 11.53 4.66 3.15
N PRO A 292 11.69 3.33 2.99
CA PRO A 292 12.96 2.77 2.55
C PRO A 292 13.22 3.15 1.08
N PRO A 293 14.43 3.67 0.76
CA PRO A 293 14.80 4.04 -0.60
C PRO A 293 14.81 2.83 -1.52
N LEU A 294 14.56 3.06 -2.81
CA LEU A 294 14.75 2.08 -3.86
C LEU A 294 16.18 1.51 -3.76
N GLN A 295 16.31 0.20 -3.61
CA GLN A 295 17.63 -0.44 -3.54
C GLN A 295 18.16 -0.67 -4.95
N GLU A 296 19.45 -0.42 -5.17
CA GLU A 296 20.09 -0.83 -6.41
C GLU A 296 19.98 -2.36 -6.53
N ARG A 297 19.60 -2.83 -7.73
CA ARG A 297 19.61 -4.28 -8.02
C ARG A 297 21.05 -4.76 -8.12
N ASP A 298 21.59 -5.21 -7.00
CA ASP A 298 22.73 -6.13 -7.03
C ASP A 298 22.26 -7.48 -7.60
N ASN A 299 23.11 -8.15 -8.39
CA ASN A 299 22.80 -9.40 -9.10
C ASN A 299 22.22 -10.54 -8.21
N GLY A 300 22.29 -10.43 -6.88
CA GLY A 300 21.66 -11.35 -5.92
C GLY A 300 20.30 -10.90 -5.35
N ALA A 301 20.04 -9.58 -5.29
CA ALA A 301 18.79 -8.98 -4.81
C ALA A 301 17.66 -9.03 -5.85
N ASP A 302 18.02 -9.23 -7.13
CA ASP A 302 17.11 -9.32 -8.28
C ASP A 302 15.96 -10.34 -8.14
N ARG A 303 16.13 -11.37 -7.32
CA ARG A 303 15.15 -12.46 -7.15
C ARG A 303 14.08 -12.20 -6.10
N ALA A 304 14.29 -11.23 -5.21
CA ALA A 304 13.38 -10.95 -4.09
C ALA A 304 12.32 -9.90 -4.44
N SER A 305 12.63 -9.02 -5.39
CA SER A 305 11.74 -7.91 -5.77
C SER A 305 10.73 -8.33 -6.82
N ILE A 306 9.47 -7.95 -6.62
CA ILE A 306 8.39 -8.11 -7.60
C ILE A 306 8.72 -7.24 -8.81
N ALA A 307 8.81 -7.84 -10.00
CA ALA A 307 9.10 -7.10 -11.23
C ALA A 307 7.86 -6.36 -11.77
N LEU A 308 8.07 -5.14 -12.29
CA LEU A 308 7.06 -4.39 -13.05
C LEU A 308 6.98 -4.91 -14.49
N GLU A 309 6.34 -6.06 -14.67
CA GLU A 309 6.25 -6.75 -15.95
C GLU A 309 4.82 -7.24 -16.24
N PRO A 310 4.45 -7.54 -17.50
CA PRO A 310 3.09 -7.98 -17.84
C PRO A 310 2.57 -9.18 -17.05
N ALA A 311 3.46 -10.05 -16.56
CA ALA A 311 3.06 -11.19 -15.75
C ALA A 311 2.39 -10.78 -14.42
N LEU A 312 2.66 -9.58 -13.92
CA LEU A 312 2.14 -9.07 -12.65
C LEU A 312 0.61 -8.89 -12.65
N ILE A 313 0.02 -8.52 -13.79
CA ILE A 313 -1.45 -8.35 -13.90
C ILE A 313 -2.20 -9.68 -14.10
N THR A 314 -1.50 -10.81 -14.18
CA THR A 314 -2.12 -12.12 -14.45
C THR A 314 -3.17 -12.52 -13.43
N PHE A 315 -2.95 -12.18 -12.15
CA PHE A 315 -3.86 -12.52 -11.05
C PHE A 315 -5.00 -11.50 -10.88
N LEU A 316 -5.07 -10.49 -11.74
CA LEU A 316 -6.20 -9.55 -11.79
C LEU A 316 -7.31 -9.99 -12.76
N ASP A 317 -7.08 -11.03 -13.57
CA ASP A 317 -8.14 -11.67 -14.34
C ASP A 317 -9.27 -12.12 -13.41
N THR A 318 -10.53 -11.81 -13.77
CA THR A 318 -11.69 -12.03 -12.91
C THR A 318 -11.84 -13.48 -12.48
N LEU A 319 -11.63 -14.45 -13.38
CA LEU A 319 -11.78 -15.87 -13.06
C LEU A 319 -10.66 -16.34 -12.12
N LYS A 320 -9.41 -15.97 -12.40
CA LYS A 320 -8.27 -16.28 -11.53
C LYS A 320 -8.41 -15.64 -10.16
N ARG A 321 -8.82 -14.38 -10.10
CA ARG A 321 -9.03 -13.64 -8.85
C ARG A 321 -10.12 -14.26 -8.00
N ASN A 322 -11.27 -14.55 -8.59
CA ASN A 322 -12.37 -15.18 -7.86
C ASN A 322 -11.99 -16.57 -7.34
N LYS A 323 -11.28 -17.36 -8.16
CA LYS A 323 -10.76 -18.65 -7.72
C LYS A 323 -9.78 -18.51 -6.56
N PHE A 324 -8.79 -17.63 -6.68
CA PHE A 324 -7.79 -17.41 -5.63
C PHE A 324 -8.43 -16.99 -4.30
N ILE A 325 -9.35 -16.02 -4.35
CA ILE A 325 -10.07 -15.56 -3.17
C ILE A 325 -10.89 -16.69 -2.55
N SER A 326 -11.58 -17.50 -3.35
CA SER A 326 -12.36 -18.63 -2.82
C SER A 326 -11.47 -19.66 -2.12
N GLU A 327 -10.31 -20.01 -2.68
CA GLU A 327 -9.37 -20.93 -2.01
C GLU A 327 -8.79 -20.32 -0.73
N TRP A 328 -8.48 -19.03 -0.75
CA TRP A 328 -8.00 -18.28 0.41
C TRP A 328 -9.04 -18.22 1.53
N GLU A 329 -10.32 -17.96 1.19
CA GLU A 329 -11.42 -17.98 2.15
C GLU A 329 -11.60 -19.38 2.74
N ASN A 330 -11.55 -20.43 1.92
CA ASN A 330 -11.64 -21.82 2.40
C ASN A 330 -10.51 -22.19 3.37
N ALA A 331 -9.31 -21.65 3.19
CA ALA A 331 -8.17 -21.93 4.05
C ALA A 331 -8.24 -21.18 5.40
N LEU A 332 -8.60 -19.88 5.37
CA LEU A 332 -8.57 -19.02 6.56
C LEU A 332 -9.89 -18.94 7.32
N ILE A 333 -11.03 -19.02 6.64
CA ILE A 333 -12.35 -18.84 7.24
C ILE A 333 -12.91 -20.22 7.51
N GLN A 334 -12.52 -20.80 8.65
CA GLN A 334 -13.01 -22.09 9.10
C GLN A 334 -14.30 -21.88 9.90
N ASN A 335 -15.42 -22.38 9.37
CA ASN A 335 -16.74 -22.31 10.00
C ASN A 335 -16.92 -23.32 11.13
#